data_AF-A0A7C0UFS7-F1
#
_entry.id   AF-A0A7C0UFS7-F1
#
_cell.length_a   1.000
_cell.length_b   1.000
_cell.length_c   1.000
_cell.angle_alpha   90.00
_cell.angle_beta   90.00
_cell.angle_gamma   90.00
#
_symmetry.space_group_name_H-M   'P 1'
#
loop_
_entity.id
_entity.type
_entity.pdbx_description
1 polymer ?
#
loop_
_entity_poly.entity_id
_entity_poly.type
_entity_poly.pdbx_seq_one_letter_code
_entity_poly.pdbx_strand_id
1 'polypeptide(L)'
;MPLNIRVVSWSLGIFTAISFTLCVIYGLIVPKSLHGMAMFLEAMLPAFKWLTFGGFLLGLVESFLYGIYTGVVFVPVYNFINRRWGTGG
;
A
#
# COMPACT_ATOMS: atom_id res chain seq x y z
N MET A 1 -14.78 17.94 -11.47
CA MET A 1 -14.76 16.69 -12.27
C MET A 1 -14.62 15.51 -11.32
N PRO A 2 -15.44 14.44 -11.44
CA PRO A 2 -15.36 13.31 -10.52
C PRO A 2 -14.05 12.55 -10.72
N LEU A 3 -13.41 12.17 -9.61
CA LEU A 3 -12.16 11.43 -9.62
C LEU A 3 -12.43 9.99 -10.08
N ASN A 4 -11.62 9.49 -11.03
CA ASN A 4 -11.83 8.16 -11.61
C ASN A 4 -11.29 7.07 -10.68
N ILE A 5 -12.19 6.28 -10.11
CA ILE A 5 -11.86 5.26 -9.11
C ILE A 5 -10.85 4.23 -9.62
N ARG A 6 -10.92 3.90 -10.91
CA ARG A 6 -10.04 2.90 -11.51
C ARG A 6 -8.61 3.42 -11.57
N VAL A 7 -8.42 4.62 -12.09
CA VAL A 7 -7.09 5.24 -12.22
C VAL A 7 -6.45 5.39 -10.84
N VAL A 8 -7.17 5.93 -9.87
CA VAL A 8 -6.63 6.17 -8.52
C VAL A 8 -6.32 4.87 -7.78
N SER A 9 -7.20 3.88 -7.84
CA SER A 9 -6.96 2.59 -7.16
C SER A 9 -5.77 1.85 -7.75
N TRP A 10 -5.62 1.84 -9.07
CA TRP A 10 -4.47 1.23 -9.73
C TRP A 10 -3.17 2.01 -9.47
N SER A 11 -3.21 3.35 -9.49
CA SER A 11 -2.04 4.19 -9.16
C SER A 11 -1.59 3.99 -7.72
N LEU A 12 -2.50 3.99 -6.73
CA LEU A 12 -2.15 3.73 -5.33
C LEU A 12 -1.65 2.31 -5.13
N GLY A 13 -2.27 1.30 -5.74
CA GLY A 13 -1.80 -0.08 -5.68
C GLY A 13 -0.38 -0.25 -6.21
N ILE A 14 -0.07 0.29 -7.38
CA ILE A 14 1.28 0.23 -7.96
C ILE A 14 2.28 0.99 -7.08
N PHE A 15 1.90 2.17 -6.59
CA PHE A 15 2.75 2.95 -5.69
C PHE A 15 3.10 2.19 -4.42
N THR A 16 2.12 1.60 -3.73
CA THR A 16 2.37 0.83 -2.50
C THR A 16 3.19 -0.43 -2.77
N ALA A 17 2.98 -1.10 -3.90
CA ALA A 17 3.79 -2.26 -4.30
C ALA A 17 5.27 -1.89 -4.56
N ILE A 18 5.52 -0.75 -5.23
CA ILE A 18 6.88 -0.24 -5.47
C ILE A 18 7.52 0.13 -4.13
N SER A 19 6.82 0.90 -3.29
CA SER A 19 7.32 1.28 -1.96
C SER A 19 7.66 0.04 -1.10
N PHE A 20 6.78 -0.97 -1.08
CA PHE A 20 7.04 -2.24 -0.38
C PHE A 20 8.32 -2.91 -0.88
N THR A 21 8.51 -2.98 -2.20
CA THR A 21 9.71 -3.58 -2.80
C THR A 21 10.97 -2.82 -2.39
N LEU A 22 10.93 -1.48 -2.43
CA LEU A 22 12.03 -0.63 -1.97
C LEU A 22 12.31 -0.82 -0.47
N CYS A 23 11.28 -0.94 0.36
CA CYS A 23 11.43 -1.22 1.80
C CYS A 23 12.13 -2.56 2.05
N VAL A 24 11.78 -3.61 1.31
CA VAL A 24 12.42 -4.93 1.43
C VAL A 24 13.88 -4.87 0.98
N ILE A 25 14.18 -4.23 -0.15
CA ILE A 25 15.56 -4.04 -0.64
C ILE A 25 16.41 -3.28 0.38
N TYR A 26 15.87 -2.20 0.95
CA TYR A 26 16.56 -1.43 1.98
C TYR A 26 16.84 -2.28 3.24
N GLY A 27 15.88 -3.11 3.66
CA GLY A 27 16.06 -4.05 4.76
C GLY A 27 17.13 -5.12 4.49
N LEU A 28 17.35 -5.51 3.23
CA LEU A 28 18.42 -6.45 2.84
C LEU A 28 19.80 -5.78 2.82
N ILE A 29 19.89 -4.50 2.43
CA ILE A 29 21.16 -3.75 2.35
C ILE A 29 21.69 -3.37 3.74
N VAL A 30 20.83 -3.23 4.76
CA VAL A 30 21.22 -2.86 6.13
C VAL A 30 21.07 -4.05 7.10
N PRO A 31 22.06 -4.96 7.18
CA PRO A 31 21.98 -6.11 8.09
C PRO A 31 22.65 -5.82 9.43
N LYS A 32 21.85 -5.81 10.52
CA LYS A 32 22.22 -6.25 11.90
C LYS A 32 21.15 -5.97 12.98
N SER A 33 20.11 -5.15 12.70
CA SER A 33 19.16 -4.66 13.73
C SER A 33 17.67 -4.93 13.44
N LEU A 34 17.36 -5.87 12.54
CA LEU A 34 16.03 -6.02 11.93
C LEU A 34 15.00 -6.83 12.74
N HIS A 35 15.17 -6.97 14.06
CA HIS A 35 14.07 -7.47 14.91
C HIS A 35 12.88 -6.51 14.94
N GLY A 36 13.06 -5.20 14.79
CA GLY A 36 11.97 -4.22 14.84
C GLY A 36 11.17 -4.07 13.53
N MET A 37 11.84 -4.02 12.38
CA MET A 37 11.19 -3.82 11.09
C MET A 37 10.58 -5.10 10.51
N ALA A 38 11.18 -6.27 10.77
CA ALA A 38 10.56 -7.55 10.45
C ALA A 38 9.28 -7.77 11.26
N MET A 39 9.31 -7.45 12.57
CA MET A 39 8.12 -7.52 13.43
C MET A 39 7.02 -6.56 12.99
N PHE A 40 7.36 -5.34 12.56
CA PHE A 40 6.38 -4.42 11.98
C PHE A 40 5.74 -4.99 10.71
N LEU A 41 6.54 -5.60 9.82
CA LEU A 41 6.03 -6.24 8.62
C LEU A 41 5.17 -7.47 8.93
N GLU A 42 5.56 -8.31 9.89
CA GLU A 42 4.78 -9.47 10.33
C GLU A 42 3.50 -9.07 11.08
N ALA A 43 3.52 -7.96 11.82
CA ALA A 43 2.34 -7.42 12.51
C ALA A 43 1.35 -6.77 11.53
N MET A 44 1.84 -6.13 10.47
CA MET A 44 1.01 -5.57 9.41
C MET A 44 0.56 -6.63 8.39
N LEU A 45 1.33 -7.71 8.22
CA LEU A 45 1.06 -8.81 7.28
C LEU A 45 1.28 -10.17 7.98
N PRO A 46 0.23 -10.74 8.60
CA PRO A 46 0.35 -11.97 9.39
C PRO A 46 0.80 -13.20 8.58
N ALA A 47 0.70 -13.16 7.24
CA ALA A 47 1.18 -14.21 6.34
C ALA A 47 2.62 -13.99 5.86
N PHE A 48 3.25 -12.87 6.20
CA PHE A 48 4.61 -12.55 5.80
C PHE A 48 5.62 -13.33 6.66
N LYS A 49 6.50 -14.11 6.02
CA LYS A 49 7.67 -14.72 6.66
C LYS A 49 8.91 -14.02 6.13
N TRP A 50 9.63 -13.32 7.01
CA TRP A 50 10.87 -12.64 6.65
C TRP A 50 11.87 -13.65 6.07
N LEU A 51 12.56 -13.27 4.98
CA LEU A 51 13.56 -14.10 4.29
C LEU A 51 13.04 -15.35 3.54
N THR A 52 11.73 -15.45 3.26
CA THR A 52 11.18 -16.52 2.41
C THR A 52 10.65 -15.92 1.09
N PHE A 53 10.97 -16.54 -0.06
CA PHE A 53 10.50 -16.08 -1.38
C PHE A 53 8.96 -15.98 -1.46
N GLY A 54 8.26 -16.93 -0.85
CA GLY A 54 6.79 -16.90 -0.74
C GLY A 54 6.25 -15.76 0.14
N GLY A 55 6.96 -15.40 1.22
CA GLY A 55 6.60 -14.27 2.08
C GLY A 55 6.71 -12.94 1.34
N PHE A 56 7.75 -12.74 0.53
CA PHE A 56 7.89 -11.56 -0.31
C PHE A 56 6.73 -11.42 -1.31
N LEU A 57 6.36 -12.50 -2.00
CA LEU A 57 5.29 -12.47 -2.99
C LEU A 57 3.92 -12.22 -2.35
N LEU A 58 3.65 -12.85 -1.20
CA LEU A 58 2.44 -12.58 -0.40
C LEU A 58 2.40 -11.14 0.08
N GLY A 59 3.52 -10.60 0.57
CA GLY A 59 3.60 -9.22 1.02
C GLY A 59 3.43 -8.18 -0.09
N LEU A 60 3.91 -8.50 -1.29
CA LEU A 60 3.68 -7.68 -2.49
C LEU A 60 2.21 -7.68 -2.90
N VAL A 61 1.56 -8.85 -2.86
CA VAL A 61 0.13 -8.98 -3.17
C VAL A 61 -0.71 -8.22 -2.13
N GLU A 62 -0.48 -8.43 -0.83
CA GLU A 62 -1.20 -7.72 0.22
C GLU A 62 -0.99 -6.20 0.15
N SER A 63 0.26 -5.72 0.01
CA SER A 63 0.53 -4.27 -0.11
C SER A 63 -0.14 -3.63 -1.33
N PHE A 64 -0.23 -4.35 -2.46
CA PHE A 64 -0.98 -3.92 -3.63
C PHE A 64 -2.50 -3.87 -3.36
N LEU A 65 -3.05 -4.90 -2.70
CA LEU A 65 -4.46 -4.95 -2.28
C LEU A 65 -4.81 -3.80 -1.31
N TYR A 66 -3.94 -3.48 -0.36
CA TYR A 66 -4.12 -2.34 0.54
C TYR A 66 -4.12 -0.99 -0.20
N GLY A 67 -3.27 -0.84 -1.23
CA GLY A 67 -3.26 0.36 -2.07
C GLY A 67 -4.54 0.50 -2.90
N ILE A 68 -5.03 -0.61 -3.50
CA ILE A 68 -6.33 -0.62 -4.19
C ILE A 68 -7.46 -0.30 -3.23
N TYR A 69 -7.50 -0.94 -2.06
CA TYR A 69 -8.53 -0.70 -1.05
C TYR A 69 -8.57 0.79 -0.66
N THR A 70 -7.41 1.39 -0.44
CA THR A 70 -7.29 2.81 -0.13
C THR A 70 -7.85 3.66 -1.26
N GLY A 71 -7.53 3.39 -2.52
CA GLY A 71 -8.08 4.12 -3.66
C GLY A 71 -9.60 3.96 -3.83
N VAL A 72 -10.11 2.74 -3.62
CA VAL A 72 -11.54 2.43 -3.71
C VAL A 72 -12.34 3.14 -2.63
N VAL A 73 -11.79 3.29 -1.42
CA VAL A 73 -12.43 4.01 -0.32
C VAL A 73 -12.23 5.52 -0.43
N PHE A 74 -11.04 5.96 -0.82
CA PHE A 74 -10.68 7.38 -0.89
C PHE A 74 -11.46 8.12 -1.98
N VAL A 75 -11.66 7.52 -3.15
CA VAL A 75 -12.33 8.16 -4.29
C VAL A 75 -13.79 8.54 -4.01
N PRO A 76 -14.68 7.66 -3.49
CA PRO A 76 -16.04 8.04 -3.16
C PRO A 76 -16.09 9.06 -2.02
N VAL A 77 -15.21 8.96 -1.03
CA VAL A 77 -15.08 9.96 0.05
C VAL A 77 -14.69 11.32 -0.52
N TYR A 78 -13.67 11.36 -1.38
CA TYR A 78 -13.23 12.58 -2.06
C TYR A 78 -14.36 13.17 -2.92
N ASN A 79 -15.03 12.34 -3.72
CA ASN A 79 -16.14 12.80 -4.56
C ASN A 79 -17.33 13.31 -3.73
N PHE A 80 -17.61 12.72 -2.58
CA PHE A 80 -18.67 13.18 -1.67
C PHE A 80 -18.32 14.51 -1.02
N ILE A 81 -17.10 14.65 -0.48
CA ILE A 81 -16.58 15.90 0.09
C ILE A 81 -16.54 16.99 -0.97
N ASN A 82 -16.03 16.69 -2.17
CA ASN A 82 -15.97 17.63 -3.29
C ASN A 82 -17.37 18.02 -3.79
N ARG A 83 -18.39 17.16 -3.65
CA ARG A 83 -19.78 17.53 -3.97
C ARG A 83 -20.43 18.38 -2.88
N ARG A 84 -20.03 18.22 -1.62
CA ARG A 84 -20.58 18.94 -0.45
C ARG A 84 -19.92 20.30 -0.21
N TRP A 85 -18.61 20.39 -0.44
CA TRP A 85 -17.79 21.56 -0.12
C TRP A 85 -16.89 22.01 -1.27
N GLY A 86 -16.84 21.27 -2.39
CA GLY A 86 -16.22 21.78 -3.61
C GLY A 86 -17.02 22.99 -4.05
N THR A 87 -16.39 24.16 -3.91
CA THR A 87 -16.94 25.47 -4.19
C THR A 87 -17.76 25.42 -5.46
N GLY A 88 -19.04 25.78 -5.36
CA GLY A 88 -19.87 26.04 -6.54
C GLY A 88 -19.10 27.02 -7.44
N GLY A 89 -18.74 26.55 -8.62
CA GLY A 89 -18.46 27.37 -9.78
C GLY A 89 -19.63 27.21 -10.72
#